data_AF-A0A318CNW8-F1
#
_entry.id   AF-A0A318CNW8-F1
#
_cell.length_a   1.000
_cell.length_b   1.000
_cell.length_c   1.000
_cell.angle_alpha   90.00
_cell.angle_beta   90.00
_cell.angle_gamma   90.00
#
_symmetry.space_group_name_H-M   'P 1'
#
loop_
_entity.id
_entity.type
_entity.pdbx_description
1 polymer ?
#
loop_
_entity_poly.entity_id
_entity_poly.type
_entity_poly.pdbx_seq_one_letter_code
_entity_poly.pdbx_strand_id
1 'polypeptide(L)'
;MLKPDELIDDENLYLDNGLDSTVAMQKKPPLFSNIEGIIESLRKDFNIRFFVFNEIPQAVAWAGRGNIAIHENYHSHRRRSYHVICSEKEDLLRFCKKIGVPSNYVTASDLYKFWHMTWFPEKEHNHVSGRRRDFQEQFNLNP
;
A
#
# COMPACT_ATOMS: atom_id res chain seq x y z
N MET A 1 41.13 47.64 36.08
CA MET A 1 42.45 47.18 35.58
C MET A 1 43.07 46.29 36.64
N LEU A 2 43.15 44.98 36.38
CA LEU A 2 44.03 44.03 37.08
C LEU A 2 44.35 42.90 36.09
N LYS A 3 45.61 42.49 36.11
CA LYS A 3 46.34 41.73 35.08
C LYS A 3 46.16 40.20 35.23
N PRO A 4 46.50 39.41 34.18
CA PRO A 4 46.37 37.95 34.12
C PRO A 4 47.65 37.21 34.57
N ASP A 5 47.59 35.87 34.46
CA ASP A 5 48.64 34.83 34.54
C ASP A 5 48.59 33.99 35.83
N GLU A 6 47.93 32.83 35.78
CA GLU A 6 48.45 31.49 35.39
C GLU A 6 48.77 30.67 36.65
N LEU A 7 48.03 29.57 36.85
CA LEU A 7 48.55 28.27 37.27
C LEU A 7 47.43 27.24 37.09
N ILE A 8 47.67 26.34 36.14
CA ILE A 8 46.90 25.13 35.84
C ILE A 8 47.23 24.11 36.92
N ASP A 9 46.24 23.33 37.36
CA ASP A 9 46.46 21.91 37.60
C ASP A 9 45.17 21.14 37.27
N ASP A 10 45.40 20.06 36.53
CA ASP A 10 44.45 19.12 35.97
C ASP A 10 43.54 18.49 37.03
N GLU A 11 42.25 18.33 36.71
CA GLU A 11 41.64 17.00 36.61
C GLU A 11 40.22 17.08 36.04
N ASN A 12 40.00 16.24 35.04
CA ASN A 12 38.77 16.06 34.29
C ASN A 12 37.54 15.86 35.20
N LEU A 13 36.55 16.74 35.09
CA LEU A 13 35.15 16.37 35.33
C LEU A 13 34.29 16.99 34.23
N TYR A 14 33.66 16.11 33.45
CA TYR A 14 32.84 16.40 32.29
C TYR A 14 31.80 17.50 32.55
N LEU A 15 31.89 18.58 31.77
CA LEU A 15 30.81 19.52 31.45
C LEU A 15 29.63 18.71 30.87
N ASP A 16 28.47 18.78 31.49
CA ASP A 16 27.44 19.81 31.27
C ASP A 16 26.85 19.76 29.86
N ASN A 17 25.54 19.55 29.81
CA ASN A 17 24.58 20.43 29.13
C ASN A 17 23.29 19.64 28.88
N GLY A 18 22.30 19.88 29.73
CA GLY A 18 20.92 19.74 29.29
C GLY A 18 20.66 20.81 28.23
N LEU A 19 20.29 20.40 27.02
CA LEU A 19 19.31 21.10 26.19
C LEU A 19 18.88 20.20 25.02
N ASP A 20 17.59 20.29 24.71
CA ASP A 20 16.92 19.77 23.52
C ASP A 20 16.90 18.25 23.32
N SER A 21 15.91 17.64 23.97
CA SER A 21 15.20 16.50 23.38
C SER A 21 14.43 16.92 22.13
N THR A 22 15.13 17.37 21.09
CA THR A 22 14.64 17.18 19.72
C THR A 22 14.77 15.69 19.44
N VAL A 23 13.75 14.96 19.89
CA VAL A 23 13.46 13.63 19.36
C VAL A 23 13.23 13.86 17.88
N ALA A 24 14.29 13.70 17.09
CA ALA A 24 14.15 13.49 15.66
C ALA A 24 13.21 12.29 15.54
N MET A 25 11.92 12.55 15.34
CA MET A 25 11.00 11.57 14.81
C MET A 25 11.68 11.13 13.53
N GLN A 26 12.37 9.99 13.61
CA GLN A 26 12.73 9.23 12.43
C GLN A 26 11.40 9.03 11.73
N LYS A 27 11.13 9.85 10.72
CA LYS A 27 10.04 9.63 9.78
C LYS A 27 10.33 8.24 9.25
N LYS A 28 9.63 7.23 9.78
CA LYS A 28 9.66 5.89 9.19
C LYS A 28 9.55 6.11 7.69
N PRO A 29 10.49 5.57 6.88
CA PRO A 29 10.33 5.64 5.45
C PRO A 29 8.93 5.11 5.14
N PRO A 30 8.17 5.78 4.26
CA PRO A 30 6.81 5.37 4.02
C PRO A 30 6.83 3.88 3.60
N LEU A 31 5.90 3.11 4.16
CA LEU A 31 5.78 1.65 4.06
C LEU A 31 5.45 1.15 2.63
N PHE A 32 5.93 1.85 1.59
CA PHE A 32 5.80 1.52 0.18
C PHE A 32 6.72 0.38 -0.27
N SER A 33 7.64 -0.09 0.57
CA SER A 33 8.70 -1.01 0.14
C SER A 33 8.27 -2.45 -0.14
N ASN A 34 7.06 -2.89 0.25
CA ASN A 34 6.66 -4.30 0.06
C ASN A 34 5.85 -4.53 -1.22
N ILE A 35 4.90 -3.64 -1.55
CA ILE A 35 4.00 -3.89 -2.70
C ILE A 35 4.67 -3.70 -4.05
N GLU A 36 5.55 -2.69 -4.19
CA GLU A 36 6.29 -2.47 -5.44
C GLU A 36 7.16 -3.67 -5.79
N GLY A 37 7.79 -4.33 -4.80
CA GLY A 37 8.56 -5.55 -5.03
C GLY A 37 7.70 -6.71 -5.57
N ILE A 38 6.49 -6.87 -5.02
CA ILE A 38 5.53 -7.87 -5.52
C ILE A 38 5.07 -7.51 -6.93
N ILE A 39 4.71 -6.25 -7.18
CA ILE A 39 4.25 -5.77 -8.49
C ILE A 39 5.35 -5.94 -9.55
N GLU A 40 6.59 -5.64 -9.22
CA GLU A 40 7.73 -5.78 -10.12
C GLU A 40 7.88 -7.24 -10.59
N SER A 41 7.67 -8.20 -9.70
CA SER A 41 7.68 -9.62 -10.09
C SER A 41 6.57 -10.00 -11.08
N LEU A 42 5.42 -9.31 -10.99
CA LEU A 42 4.25 -9.55 -11.85
C LEU A 42 4.35 -8.83 -13.20
N ARG A 43 5.13 -7.74 -13.29
CA ARG A 43 5.35 -7.00 -14.55
C ARG A 43 5.96 -7.84 -15.67
N LYS A 44 6.56 -8.99 -15.35
CA LYS A 44 7.08 -9.95 -16.34
C LYS A 44 5.98 -10.61 -17.16
N ASP A 45 4.79 -10.78 -16.59
CA ASP A 45 3.68 -11.53 -17.19
C ASP A 45 2.52 -10.62 -17.63
N PHE A 46 2.49 -9.38 -17.12
CA PHE A 46 1.36 -8.46 -17.28
C PHE A 46 1.83 -7.02 -17.42
N ASN A 47 1.11 -6.21 -18.21
CA ASN A 47 1.33 -4.78 -18.25
C ASN A 47 0.64 -4.10 -17.05
N ILE A 48 1.37 -4.01 -15.93
CA ILE A 48 0.85 -3.50 -14.65
C ILE A 48 1.47 -2.14 -14.31
N ARG A 49 0.62 -1.22 -13.86
CA ARG A 49 1.04 0.01 -13.20
C ARG A 49 0.33 0.21 -11.87
N PHE A 50 1.09 0.67 -10.87
CA PHE A 50 0.58 1.10 -9.58
C PHE A 50 0.22 2.59 -9.62
N PHE A 51 -0.87 2.96 -8.95
CA PHE A 51 -1.37 4.32 -8.85
C PHE A 51 -1.70 4.63 -7.39
N VAL A 52 -1.21 5.75 -6.89
CA VAL A 52 -1.60 6.22 -5.54
C VAL A 52 -3.01 6.80 -5.56
N PHE A 53 -3.60 7.04 -4.39
CA PHE A 53 -4.99 7.46 -4.27
C PHE A 53 -5.38 8.68 -5.15
N ASN A 54 -4.52 9.69 -5.26
CA ASN A 54 -4.78 10.89 -6.08
C ASN A 54 -4.65 10.64 -7.60
N GLU A 55 -4.23 9.45 -8.02
CA GLU A 55 -4.04 9.06 -9.41
C GLU A 55 -5.12 8.09 -9.93
N ILE A 56 -6.19 7.84 -9.15
CA ILE A 56 -7.29 6.94 -9.56
C ILE A 56 -7.86 7.26 -10.96
N PRO A 57 -8.09 8.53 -11.37
CA PRO A 57 -8.54 8.80 -12.73
C PRO A 57 -7.59 8.28 -13.83
N GLN A 58 -6.28 8.31 -13.56
CA GLN A 58 -5.26 7.81 -14.47
C GLN A 58 -5.22 6.28 -14.46
N ALA A 59 -5.47 5.66 -13.30
CA ALA A 59 -5.66 4.21 -13.18
C ALA A 59 -6.81 3.72 -14.06
N VAL A 60 -7.95 4.42 -14.04
CA VAL A 60 -9.12 4.11 -14.89
C VAL A 60 -8.77 4.26 -16.37
N ALA A 61 -8.10 5.35 -16.76
CA ALA A 61 -7.68 5.55 -18.14
C ALA A 61 -6.67 4.49 -18.62
N TRP A 62 -5.76 4.04 -17.75
CA TRP A 62 -4.81 2.98 -18.03
C TRP A 62 -5.51 1.62 -18.23
N ALA A 63 -6.45 1.30 -17.34
CA ALA A 63 -7.24 0.08 -17.39
C ALA A 63 -8.15 0.02 -18.63
N GLY A 64 -8.69 1.16 -19.05
CA GLY A 64 -9.49 1.28 -20.28
C GLY A 64 -8.71 0.99 -21.57
N ARG A 65 -7.39 0.86 -21.51
CA ARG A 65 -6.54 0.43 -22.64
C ARG A 65 -6.22 -1.07 -22.62
N GLY A 66 -6.90 -1.86 -21.79
CA GLY A 66 -6.64 -3.29 -21.63
C GLY A 66 -5.48 -3.64 -20.69
N ASN A 67 -4.96 -2.67 -19.94
CA ASN A 67 -3.87 -2.93 -19.00
C ASN A 67 -4.40 -3.18 -17.58
N ILE A 68 -3.57 -3.75 -16.72
CA ILE A 68 -3.91 -3.92 -15.31
C ILE A 68 -3.47 -2.66 -14.55
N ALA A 69 -4.43 -1.99 -13.92
CA ALA A 69 -4.14 -0.92 -12.98
C ALA A 69 -4.36 -1.41 -11.54
N ILE A 70 -3.41 -1.12 -10.66
CA ILE A 70 -3.50 -1.40 -9.23
C ILE A 70 -3.47 -0.06 -8.51
N HIS A 71 -4.44 0.21 -7.64
CA HIS A 71 -4.44 1.45 -6.87
C HIS A 71 -4.82 1.23 -5.41
N GLU A 72 -4.46 2.20 -4.57
CA GLU A 72 -4.80 2.18 -3.14
C GLU A 72 -6.32 2.23 -2.96
N ASN A 73 -6.82 1.46 -2.00
CA ASN A 73 -8.24 1.48 -1.65
C ASN A 73 -8.54 2.61 -0.66
N TYR A 74 -9.58 3.41 -0.94
CA TYR A 74 -9.92 4.62 -0.19
C TYR A 74 -10.17 4.40 1.31
N HIS A 75 -10.52 3.18 1.71
CA HIS A 75 -11.04 2.88 3.05
C HIS A 75 -10.17 2.01 3.94
N SER A 76 -8.92 1.68 3.57
CA SER A 76 -8.15 0.74 4.40
C SER A 76 -6.65 1.02 4.51
N HIS A 77 -6.26 2.14 5.11
CA HIS A 77 -4.87 2.33 5.57
C HIS A 77 -4.43 1.21 6.54
N ARG A 78 -5.38 0.59 7.27
CA ARG A 78 -5.11 -0.46 8.26
C ARG A 78 -4.94 -1.88 7.69
N ARG A 79 -5.32 -2.14 6.42
CA ARG A 79 -5.36 -3.51 5.87
C ARG A 79 -4.59 -3.73 4.57
N ARG A 80 -3.84 -2.72 4.07
CA ARG A 80 -3.02 -2.81 2.85
C ARG A 80 -3.75 -3.55 1.72
N SER A 81 -4.98 -3.13 1.46
CA SER A 81 -5.77 -3.66 0.36
C SER A 81 -5.64 -2.76 -0.86
N TYR A 82 -5.65 -3.38 -2.02
CA TYR A 82 -5.47 -2.72 -3.30
C TYR A 82 -6.64 -3.04 -4.20
N HIS A 83 -7.11 -2.04 -4.95
CA HIS A 83 -8.12 -2.23 -5.96
C HIS A 83 -7.41 -2.50 -7.29
N VAL A 84 -7.77 -3.61 -7.92
CA VAL A 84 -7.19 -4.03 -9.21
C VAL A 84 -8.29 -3.93 -10.25
N ILE A 85 -8.02 -3.24 -11.36
CA ILE A 85 -8.98 -2.98 -12.43
C ILE A 85 -8.37 -3.26 -13.81
N CYS A 86 -9.20 -3.75 -14.74
CA CYS A 86 -8.83 -3.98 -16.15
C CYS A 86 -10.09 -3.99 -17.03
N SER A 87 -10.03 -3.46 -18.26
CA SER A 87 -11.16 -3.58 -19.21
C SER A 87 -11.37 -5.03 -19.67
N GLU A 88 -10.30 -5.80 -19.77
CA GLU A 88 -10.33 -7.19 -20.23
C GLU A 88 -10.51 -8.15 -19.05
N LYS A 89 -11.60 -8.92 -19.06
CA LYS A 89 -11.91 -9.87 -17.98
C LYS A 89 -10.83 -10.94 -17.89
N GLU A 90 -10.43 -11.47 -19.03
CA GLU A 90 -9.55 -12.62 -19.18
C GLU A 90 -8.16 -12.34 -18.58
N ASP A 91 -7.65 -11.12 -18.75
CA ASP A 91 -6.39 -10.70 -18.16
C ASP A 91 -6.48 -10.56 -16.65
N LEU A 92 -7.60 -10.06 -16.13
CA LEU A 92 -7.83 -10.02 -14.69
C LEU A 92 -7.97 -11.43 -14.09
N LEU A 93 -8.61 -12.36 -14.80
CA LEU A 93 -8.69 -13.76 -14.36
C LEU A 93 -7.32 -14.45 -14.36
N ARG A 94 -6.50 -14.20 -15.39
CA ARG A 94 -5.10 -14.68 -15.44
C ARG A 94 -4.27 -14.10 -14.29
N PHE A 95 -4.45 -12.82 -14.01
CA PHE A 95 -3.82 -12.15 -12.87
C PHE A 95 -4.22 -12.82 -11.56
N CYS A 96 -5.52 -13.01 -11.31
CA CYS A 96 -6.02 -13.71 -10.12
C CYS A 96 -5.39 -15.10 -9.96
N LYS A 97 -5.32 -15.88 -11.04
CA LYS A 97 -4.66 -17.20 -11.03
C LYS A 97 -3.18 -17.10 -10.63
N LYS A 98 -2.44 -16.09 -11.13
CA LYS A 98 -1.03 -15.87 -10.81
C LYS A 98 -0.81 -15.57 -9.33
N ILE A 99 -1.68 -14.77 -8.73
CA ILE A 99 -1.58 -14.33 -7.33
C ILE A 99 -2.34 -15.25 -6.35
N GLY A 100 -2.86 -16.39 -6.81
CA GLY A 100 -3.58 -17.36 -5.96
C GLY A 100 -4.97 -16.88 -5.50
N VAL A 101 -5.57 -15.92 -6.18
CA VAL A 101 -6.91 -15.41 -5.87
C VAL A 101 -7.97 -16.17 -6.67
N PRO A 102 -9.06 -16.64 -6.04
CA PRO A 102 -10.18 -17.26 -6.75
C PRO A 102 -10.89 -16.31 -7.73
N SER A 103 -11.28 -16.82 -8.91
CA SER A 103 -11.91 -16.03 -9.98
C SER A 103 -13.27 -15.43 -9.61
N ASN A 104 -13.97 -15.98 -8.63
CA ASN A 104 -15.26 -15.47 -8.16
C ASN A 104 -15.15 -14.14 -7.39
N TYR A 105 -13.94 -13.65 -7.14
CA TYR A 105 -13.68 -12.32 -6.57
C TYR A 105 -13.68 -11.21 -7.62
N VAL A 106 -13.67 -11.57 -8.91
CA VAL A 106 -13.72 -10.62 -10.02
C VAL A 106 -15.17 -10.24 -10.31
N THR A 107 -15.48 -8.95 -10.21
CA THR A 107 -16.81 -8.39 -10.49
C THR A 107 -16.73 -7.39 -11.64
N ALA A 108 -17.83 -7.21 -12.36
CA ALA A 108 -17.96 -6.10 -13.30
C ALA A 108 -18.29 -4.84 -12.50
N SER A 109 -17.75 -3.69 -12.91
CA SER A 109 -18.13 -2.41 -12.32
C SER A 109 -19.51 -1.98 -12.84
N ASP A 110 -20.37 -1.50 -11.94
CA ASP A 110 -21.70 -0.99 -12.32
C ASP A 110 -21.63 0.37 -13.03
N LEU A 111 -20.58 1.15 -12.75
CA LEU A 111 -20.44 2.54 -13.23
C LEU A 111 -19.46 2.66 -14.41
N TYR A 112 -18.54 1.71 -14.55
CA TYR A 112 -17.47 1.76 -15.52
C TYR A 112 -17.38 0.47 -16.32
N LYS A 113 -16.88 0.58 -17.57
CA LYS A 113 -16.68 -0.58 -18.46
C LYS A 113 -15.39 -1.35 -18.13
N PHE A 114 -15.22 -1.76 -16.87
CA PHE A 114 -14.09 -2.59 -16.46
C PHE A 114 -14.49 -3.66 -15.45
N TRP A 115 -13.65 -4.67 -15.35
CA TRP A 115 -13.67 -5.69 -14.31
C TRP A 115 -12.75 -5.26 -13.18
N HIS A 116 -13.09 -5.66 -11.96
CA HIS A 116 -12.33 -5.26 -10.79
C HIS A 116 -12.37 -6.29 -9.67
N MET A 117 -11.42 -6.18 -8.75
CA MET A 117 -11.39 -6.95 -7.51
C MET A 117 -10.62 -6.19 -6.41
N THR A 118 -10.82 -6.58 -5.14
CA THR A 118 -10.00 -6.10 -4.01
C THR A 118 -8.98 -7.16 -3.60
N TRP A 119 -7.69 -6.85 -3.74
CA TRP A 119 -6.58 -7.74 -3.46
C TRP A 119 -5.92 -7.42 -2.11
N PHE A 120 -5.56 -8.46 -1.36
CA PHE A 120 -4.88 -8.39 -0.08
C PHE A 120 -3.56 -9.20 -0.17
N PRO A 121 -2.43 -8.59 -0.58
CA PRO A 121 -1.18 -9.30 -0.85
C PRO A 121 -0.62 -10.05 0.37
N GLU A 122 -0.91 -9.55 1.58
CA GLU A 122 -0.41 -10.12 2.84
C GLU A 122 -1.30 -11.23 3.40
N LYS A 123 -2.47 -11.49 2.80
CA LYS A 123 -3.30 -12.62 3.19
C LYS A 123 -2.95 -13.81 2.32
N GLU A 124 -2.56 -14.91 2.97
CA GLU A 124 -2.57 -16.21 2.32
C GLU A 124 -4.01 -16.52 1.91
N HIS A 125 -4.26 -16.49 0.60
CA HIS A 125 -5.50 -16.98 0.02
C HIS A 125 -5.45 -18.51 0.08
N ASN A 126 -5.74 -19.08 1.25
CA ASN A 126 -5.93 -20.51 1.39
C ASN A 126 -6.99 -20.95 0.36
N HIS A 127 -6.63 -21.90 -0.50
CA HIS A 127 -7.52 -22.52 -1.47
C HIS A 127 -8.65 -23.24 -0.74
N VAL A 128 -9.68 -22.51 -0.32
CA VAL A 128 -10.90 -23.08 0.24
C VAL A 128 -11.83 -23.38 -0.94
N SER A 129 -11.70 -24.59 -1.48
CA SER A 129 -12.80 -25.22 -2.20
C SER A 129 -13.94 -25.46 -1.21
N GLY A 130 -14.89 -24.52 -1.12
CA GLY A 130 -16.19 -24.80 -0.51
C GLY A 130 -16.73 -23.75 0.45
N ARG A 131 -17.97 -23.36 0.14
CA ARG A 131 -18.97 -22.64 0.94
C ARG A 131 -18.73 -21.15 1.18
N ARG A 132 -19.52 -20.37 0.41
CA ARG A 132 -20.00 -19.02 0.70
C ARG A 132 -20.19 -18.81 2.20
N ARG A 133 -19.58 -17.74 2.72
CA ARG A 133 -20.17 -16.94 3.78
C ARG A 133 -20.21 -15.51 3.29
N ASP A 134 -21.43 -15.01 3.28
CA ASP A 134 -21.85 -13.74 2.76
C ASP A 134 -21.16 -12.61 3.54
N PHE A 135 -20.50 -11.70 2.84
CA PHE A 135 -20.10 -10.40 3.37
C PHE A 135 -21.04 -9.35 2.80
N GLN A 136 -22.29 -9.40 3.24
CA GLN A 136 -23.26 -8.33 3.11
C GLN A 136 -23.62 -7.88 4.52
N GLU A 137 -22.77 -7.05 5.14
CA GLU A 137 -23.16 -6.25 6.30
C GLU A 137 -22.06 -5.25 6.63
N GLN A 138 -22.25 -4.00 6.18
CA GLN A 138 -21.92 -2.77 6.93
C GLN A 138 -22.18 -1.54 6.06
N PHE A 139 -23.40 -1.38 5.56
CA PHE A 139 -24.01 -0.07 5.31
C PHE A 139 -25.51 -0.29 5.26
N ASN A 140 -26.12 -0.34 6.43
CA ASN A 140 -27.51 0.07 6.65
C ASN A 140 -27.80 0.11 8.15
N LEU A 141 -28.77 0.96 8.49
CA LEU A 141 -29.28 1.40 9.79
C LEU A 141 -28.65 2.73 10.24
N ASN A 142 -29.34 3.88 10.19
CA ASN A 142 -30.79 4.11 10.11
C ASN A 142 -31.15 5.45 9.42
N PRO A 143 -32.37 5.56 8.88
CA PRO A 143 -33.04 6.84 8.61
C PRO A 143 -33.36 7.61 9.89
#